data_AF-A0A4P8R4M0-F1
#
_entry.id   AF-A0A4P8R4M0-F1
#
_cell.length_a   1.000
_cell.length_b   1.000
_cell.length_c   1.000
_cell.angle_alpha   90.00
_cell.angle_beta   90.00
_cell.angle_gamma   90.00
#
_symmetry.space_group_name_H-M   'P 1'
#
loop_
_entity.id
_entity.type
_entity.pdbx_description
1 polymer ?
#
loop_
_entity_poly.entity_id
_entity_poly.type
_entity_poly.pdbx_seq_one_letter_code
_entity_poly.pdbx_strand_id
1 'polypeptide(L)'
;MHVPNGFVPPPPWEPEREQRARLARMPLPVLGFVEQPTLEDVSLWSIESADVAGERVRMAVSISSTLWRHPDDRGDPRNLAILDDATAAALESSDDRSLPPWLREARQRIRLPLLWEAVRTTWMPAEHRRPIRDTLVEHLQHVVRDRVPGAHEPRQDRPDVAAAGLSAVEVEVDGRLLPGRRLDGEHAIGIGVDLGEAQLTVAVLREHLSFVRLAFATRWRPQTISDDA
;
A
#
# COMPACT_ATOMS: atom_id res chain seq x y z
N MET A 1 38.92 5.22 40.85
CA MET A 1 37.79 6.12 40.57
C MET A 1 36.87 5.40 39.60
N HIS A 2 35.72 4.97 40.08
CA HIS A 2 34.77 4.11 39.40
C HIS A 2 33.87 4.99 38.52
N VAL A 3 33.74 4.69 37.22
CA VAL A 3 32.74 5.33 36.35
C VAL A 3 31.50 4.43 36.38
N PRO A 4 30.39 4.81 37.05
CA PRO A 4 29.13 4.13 36.83
C PRO A 4 28.59 4.67 35.51
N ASN A 5 28.33 3.81 34.53
CA ASN A 5 27.42 4.15 33.43
C ASN A 5 26.98 2.87 32.73
N GLY A 6 25.95 2.25 33.29
CA GLY A 6 25.11 1.30 32.57
C GLY A 6 24.24 2.03 31.56
N PHE A 7 24.85 2.63 30.54
CA PHE A 7 24.13 3.00 29.33
C PHE A 7 23.74 1.69 28.65
N VAL A 8 22.50 1.25 28.87
CA VAL A 8 21.88 0.23 28.05
C VAL A 8 21.39 0.97 26.81
N PRO A 9 22.03 0.82 25.63
CA PRO A 9 21.47 1.38 24.41
C PRO A 9 20.03 0.88 24.26
N PRO A 10 19.10 1.73 23.78
CA PRO A 10 17.75 1.26 23.50
C PRO A 10 17.86 0.02 22.59
N PRO A 11 17.01 -0.99 22.80
CA PRO A 11 17.00 -2.14 21.92
C PRO A 11 16.83 -1.64 20.47
N PRO A 12 17.44 -2.34 19.49
CA PRO A 12 17.31 -1.96 18.09
C PRO A 12 15.82 -1.83 17.75
N TRP A 13 15.47 -0.78 17.01
CA TRP A 13 14.09 -0.60 16.53
C TRP A 13 13.70 -1.82 15.67
N GLU A 14 12.62 -2.49 16.06
CA GLU A 14 12.07 -3.67 15.37
C GLU A 14 10.75 -3.28 14.67
N PRO A 15 10.80 -2.62 13.49
CA PRO A 15 9.62 -2.09 12.81
C PRO A 15 8.59 -3.18 12.50
N GLU A 16 9.03 -4.40 12.19
CA GLU A 16 8.14 -5.54 11.93
C GLU A 16 7.34 -5.96 13.18
N ARG A 17 7.96 -5.90 14.37
CA ARG A 17 7.29 -6.24 15.63
C ARG A 17 6.24 -5.19 15.96
N GLU A 18 6.57 -3.92 15.79
CA GLU A 18 5.63 -2.81 16.00
C GLU A 18 4.47 -2.86 15.01
N GLN A 19 4.75 -3.06 13.72
CA GLN A 19 3.72 -3.21 12.70
C GLN A 19 2.82 -4.41 13.02
N ARG A 20 3.36 -5.56 13.42
CA ARG A 20 2.57 -6.74 13.79
C ARG A 20 1.65 -6.45 14.97
N ALA A 21 2.14 -5.73 15.99
CA ALA A 21 1.32 -5.32 17.13
C ALA A 21 0.21 -4.33 16.73
N ARG A 22 0.48 -3.42 15.79
CA ARG A 22 -0.53 -2.49 15.23
C ARG A 22 -1.55 -3.23 14.37
N LEU A 23 -1.09 -4.12 13.49
CA LEU A 23 -1.91 -4.94 12.60
C LEU A 23 -2.83 -5.88 13.38
N ALA A 24 -2.39 -6.43 14.51
CA ALA A 24 -3.21 -7.24 15.41
C ALA A 24 -4.46 -6.52 15.94
N ARG A 25 -4.52 -5.18 15.85
CA ARG A 25 -5.72 -4.38 16.20
C ARG A 25 -6.72 -4.24 15.05
N MET A 26 -6.37 -4.69 13.84
CA MET A 26 -7.28 -4.69 12.70
C MET A 26 -8.36 -5.75 12.95
N PRO A 27 -9.64 -5.36 13.01
CA PRO A 27 -10.70 -6.29 13.40
C PRO A 27 -11.12 -7.24 12.28
N LEU A 28 -10.71 -6.97 11.04
CA LEU A 28 -11.09 -7.72 9.85
C LEU A 28 -9.88 -8.17 9.03
N PRO A 29 -10.04 -9.18 8.17
CA PRO A 29 -8.99 -9.58 7.24
C PRO A 29 -8.48 -8.41 6.40
N VAL A 30 -7.18 -8.39 6.13
CA VAL A 30 -6.55 -7.46 5.20
C VAL A 30 -6.38 -8.15 3.86
N LEU A 31 -6.82 -7.48 2.80
CA LEU A 31 -6.72 -7.93 1.42
C LEU A 31 -5.52 -7.28 0.74
N GLY A 32 -4.91 -8.02 -0.19
CA GLY A 32 -3.90 -7.57 -1.13
C GLY A 32 -4.18 -8.15 -2.51
N PHE A 33 -3.33 -7.86 -3.49
CA PHE A 33 -3.39 -8.58 -4.78
C PHE A 33 -3.26 -10.08 -4.55
N VAL A 34 -3.82 -10.91 -5.42
CA VAL A 34 -3.45 -12.33 -5.49
C VAL A 34 -1.96 -12.47 -5.80
N GLU A 35 -1.35 -13.57 -5.35
CA GLU A 35 0.02 -13.90 -5.74
C GLU A 35 0.13 -13.99 -7.26
N GLN A 36 1.11 -13.28 -7.80
CA GLN A 36 1.39 -13.22 -9.22
C GLN A 36 2.88 -12.96 -9.44
N PRO A 37 3.50 -13.51 -10.49
CA PRO A 37 4.95 -13.39 -10.71
C PRO A 37 5.44 -11.94 -10.79
N THR A 38 4.59 -11.05 -11.30
CA THR A 38 4.91 -9.64 -11.54
C THR A 38 4.88 -8.77 -10.28
N LEU A 39 4.39 -9.28 -9.14
CA LEU A 39 4.28 -8.50 -7.91
C LEU A 39 4.91 -9.20 -6.72
N GLU A 40 5.61 -8.42 -5.90
CA GLU A 40 6.12 -8.86 -4.61
C GLU A 40 5.72 -7.83 -3.54
N ASP A 41 4.98 -8.25 -2.53
CA ASP A 41 4.54 -7.35 -1.46
C ASP A 41 5.75 -6.84 -0.65
N VAL A 42 5.73 -5.56 -0.33
CA VAL A 42 6.71 -4.97 0.57
C VAL A 42 6.42 -5.48 1.99
N SER A 43 7.47 -5.82 2.74
CA SER A 43 7.39 -6.39 4.08
C SER A 43 6.70 -5.48 5.09
N LEU A 44 6.85 -4.16 4.94
CA LEU A 44 6.20 -3.16 5.77
C LEU A 44 4.95 -2.59 5.10
N TRP A 45 3.82 -2.71 5.78
CA TRP A 45 2.52 -2.19 5.35
C TRP A 45 2.22 -0.88 6.07
N SER A 46 1.58 0.03 5.35
CA SER A 46 1.11 1.28 5.92
C SER A 46 -0.15 1.00 6.75
N ILE A 47 -0.16 1.49 7.98
CA ILE A 47 -1.31 1.34 8.89
C ILE A 47 -1.69 2.73 9.37
N GLU A 48 -2.94 3.10 9.12
CA GLU A 48 -3.56 4.34 9.60
C GLU A 48 -4.70 4.00 10.54
N SER A 49 -4.86 4.77 11.61
CA SER A 49 -5.99 4.62 12.52
C SER A 49 -6.43 5.97 13.05
N ALA A 50 -7.74 6.14 13.21
CA ALA A 50 -8.34 7.32 13.83
C ALA A 50 -9.18 6.89 15.03
N ASP A 51 -8.95 7.55 16.17
CA ASP A 51 -9.68 7.37 17.42
C ASP A 51 -10.41 8.67 17.76
N VAL A 52 -11.69 8.58 18.16
CA VAL A 52 -12.49 9.72 18.64
C VAL A 52 -12.99 9.37 20.03
N ALA A 53 -12.73 10.24 21.01
CA ALA A 53 -13.07 10.02 22.42
C ALA A 53 -12.57 8.68 23.00
N GLY A 54 -11.45 8.15 22.46
CA GLY A 54 -10.88 6.86 22.89
C GLY A 54 -11.45 5.64 22.17
N GLU A 55 -12.44 5.82 21.29
CA GLU A 55 -13.02 4.75 20.48
C GLU A 55 -12.45 4.77 19.06
N ARG A 56 -12.15 3.60 18.52
CA ARG A 56 -11.63 3.46 17.17
C ARG A 56 -12.76 3.69 16.16
N VAL A 57 -12.62 4.73 15.34
CA VAL A 57 -13.62 5.09 14.32
C VAL A 57 -13.18 4.75 12.89
N ARG A 58 -11.89 4.47 12.68
CA ARG A 58 -11.36 4.01 11.40
C ARG A 58 -10.02 3.30 11.59
N MET A 59 -9.80 2.23 10.85
CA MET A 59 -8.46 1.65 10.65
C MET A 59 -8.29 1.27 9.19
N ALA A 60 -7.18 1.66 8.58
CA ALA A 60 -6.84 1.31 7.21
C ALA A 60 -5.46 0.64 7.17
N VAL A 61 -5.35 -0.41 6.37
CA VAL A 61 -4.08 -1.09 6.09
C VAL A 61 -3.86 -1.05 4.59
N SER A 62 -2.77 -0.42 4.15
CA SER A 62 -2.36 -0.37 2.76
C SER A 62 -1.16 -1.27 2.50
N ILE A 63 -1.23 -2.03 1.41
CA ILE A 63 -0.14 -2.89 0.93
C ILE A 63 0.48 -2.21 -0.29
N SER A 64 1.79 -2.04 -0.23
CA SER A 64 2.63 -1.66 -1.37
C SER A 64 3.27 -2.91 -1.96
N SER A 65 3.46 -2.94 -3.28
CA SER A 65 4.11 -4.08 -3.95
C SER A 65 5.17 -3.59 -4.93
N THR A 66 6.33 -4.24 -4.94
CA THR A 66 7.36 -4.09 -5.98
C THR A 66 6.85 -4.71 -7.28
N LEU A 67 7.07 -4.01 -8.39
CA LEU A 67 6.71 -4.46 -9.73
C LEU A 67 7.91 -5.09 -10.45
N TRP A 68 7.71 -6.31 -10.94
CA TRP A 68 8.62 -7.03 -11.83
C TRP A 68 8.00 -7.09 -13.23
N ARG A 69 8.48 -6.23 -14.15
CA ARG A 69 8.04 -6.21 -15.56
C ARG A 69 8.51 -7.44 -16.34
N HIS A 70 9.62 -8.03 -15.91
CA HIS A 70 10.25 -9.25 -16.41
C HIS A 70 10.50 -10.19 -15.22
N PRO A 71 9.47 -10.92 -14.76
CA PRO A 71 9.56 -11.69 -13.52
C PRO A 71 10.46 -12.94 -13.63
N ASP A 72 10.65 -13.48 -14.82
CA ASP A 72 11.51 -14.64 -15.07
C ASP A 72 13.01 -14.30 -14.94
N ASP A 73 13.38 -13.02 -15.05
CA ASP A 73 14.72 -12.50 -14.82
C ASP A 73 14.65 -11.22 -13.99
N ARG A 74 14.72 -11.36 -12.66
CA ARG A 74 14.70 -10.23 -11.73
C ARG A 74 15.90 -9.29 -11.87
N GLY A 75 16.99 -9.73 -12.52
CA GLY A 75 18.14 -8.89 -12.82
C GLY A 75 17.96 -8.01 -14.06
N ASP A 76 16.89 -8.22 -14.83
CA ASP A 76 16.68 -7.52 -16.10
C ASP A 76 16.53 -6.01 -15.90
N PRO A 77 17.28 -5.16 -16.63
CA PRO A 77 17.20 -3.70 -16.50
C PRO A 77 15.81 -3.13 -16.80
N ARG A 78 14.94 -3.84 -17.51
CA ARG A 78 13.54 -3.45 -17.75
C ARG A 78 12.69 -3.48 -16.48
N ASN A 79 13.15 -4.17 -15.42
CA ASN A 79 12.56 -4.10 -14.10
C ASN A 79 12.89 -2.81 -13.35
N LEU A 80 13.80 -1.97 -13.84
CA LEU A 80 14.18 -0.74 -13.14
C LEU A 80 13.14 0.37 -13.36
N ALA A 81 12.94 1.18 -12.33
CA ALA A 81 12.17 2.40 -12.40
C ALA A 81 12.92 3.46 -13.21
N ILE A 82 12.17 4.37 -13.85
CA ILE A 82 12.73 5.62 -14.35
C ILE A 82 12.88 6.53 -13.15
N LEU A 83 14.12 6.83 -12.78
CA LEU A 83 14.45 7.71 -11.65
C LEU A 83 14.80 9.11 -12.16
N ASP A 84 14.53 10.14 -11.37
CA ASP A 84 15.07 11.47 -11.65
C ASP A 84 16.59 11.53 -11.41
N ASP A 85 17.25 12.50 -12.06
CA ASP A 85 18.71 12.64 -12.02
C ASP A 85 19.26 12.80 -10.60
N ALA A 86 18.50 13.48 -9.72
CA ALA A 86 18.91 13.70 -8.34
C ALA A 86 18.91 12.39 -7.53
N THR A 87 17.85 11.59 -7.68
CA THR A 87 17.69 10.28 -7.05
C THR A 87 18.69 9.29 -7.61
N ALA A 88 18.91 9.28 -8.92
CA ALA A 88 19.92 8.45 -9.56
C ALA A 88 21.33 8.78 -9.05
N ALA A 89 21.71 10.06 -9.02
CA ALA A 89 23.01 10.52 -8.51
C ALA A 89 23.21 10.20 -7.02
N ALA A 90 22.16 10.33 -6.19
CA ALA A 90 22.20 9.93 -4.78
C ALA A 90 22.40 8.41 -4.62
N LEU A 91 21.86 7.60 -5.54
CA LEU A 91 22.03 6.14 -5.54
C LEU A 91 23.38 5.66 -6.08
N GLU A 92 24.10 6.47 -6.84
CA GLU A 92 25.42 6.16 -7.39
C GLU A 92 26.57 6.62 -6.49
N SER A 93 26.37 7.70 -5.72
CA SER A 93 27.43 8.38 -4.98
C SER A 93 27.86 7.75 -3.65
N SER A 94 27.18 6.69 -3.16
CA SER A 94 27.54 6.07 -1.87
C SER A 94 28.16 4.70 -2.04
N ASP A 95 29.31 4.49 -1.39
CA ASP A 95 30.05 3.23 -1.40
C ASP A 95 29.26 2.11 -0.69
N ASP A 96 28.58 1.28 -1.49
CA ASP A 96 27.74 0.16 -1.06
C ASP A 96 28.47 -0.89 -0.20
N ARG A 97 29.81 -0.91 -0.22
CA ARG A 97 30.61 -1.87 0.55
C ARG A 97 30.60 -1.57 2.05
N SER A 98 30.39 -0.30 2.42
CA SER A 98 30.34 0.16 3.81
C SER A 98 28.95 0.06 4.45
N LEU A 99 27.91 -0.14 3.64
CA LEU A 99 26.53 -0.14 4.13
C LEU A 99 26.17 -1.50 4.77
N PRO A 100 25.41 -1.48 5.89
CA PRO A 100 24.81 -2.69 6.43
C PRO A 100 23.95 -3.41 5.38
N PRO A 101 23.82 -4.75 5.44
CA PRO A 101 23.05 -5.53 4.45
C PRO A 101 21.62 -5.02 4.22
N TRP A 102 20.92 -4.66 5.30
CA TRP A 102 19.54 -4.13 5.23
C TRP A 102 19.44 -2.83 4.43
N LEU A 103 20.46 -1.96 4.51
CA LEU A 103 20.47 -0.69 3.80
C LEU A 103 20.80 -0.88 2.32
N ARG A 104 21.66 -1.86 2.00
CA ARG A 104 21.95 -2.25 0.61
C ARG A 104 20.70 -2.81 -0.08
N GLU A 105 19.96 -3.68 0.61
CA GLU A 105 18.69 -4.22 0.12
C GLU A 105 17.64 -3.12 -0.07
N ALA A 106 17.51 -2.19 0.88
CA ALA A 106 16.63 -1.03 0.75
C ALA A 106 16.98 -0.18 -0.48
N ARG A 107 18.27 0.07 -0.76
CA ARG A 107 18.71 0.81 -1.95
C ARG A 107 18.39 0.09 -3.25
N GLN A 108 18.56 -1.23 -3.30
CA GLN A 108 18.17 -2.03 -4.47
C GLN A 108 16.67 -1.93 -4.73
N ARG A 109 15.85 -1.95 -3.67
CA ARG A 109 14.39 -1.78 -3.80
C ARG A 109 13.96 -0.41 -4.31
N ILE A 110 14.68 0.67 -3.98
CA ILE A 110 14.38 2.02 -4.51
C ILE A 110 14.49 2.07 -6.04
N ARG A 111 15.36 1.24 -6.63
CA ARG A 111 15.55 1.18 -8.09
C ARG A 111 14.42 0.46 -8.82
N LEU A 112 13.49 -0.17 -8.11
CA LEU A 112 12.39 -0.93 -8.71
C LEU A 112 11.09 -0.12 -8.66
N PRO A 113 10.20 -0.23 -9.66
CA PRO A 113 8.92 0.42 -9.62
C PRO A 113 8.09 -0.12 -8.46
N LEU A 114 7.40 0.80 -7.79
CA LEU A 114 6.64 0.52 -6.59
C LEU A 114 5.19 0.91 -6.81
N LEU A 115 4.29 -0.07 -6.68
CA LEU A 115 2.86 0.14 -6.55
C LEU A 115 2.60 0.60 -5.12
N TRP A 116 2.81 1.89 -4.88
CA TRP A 116 2.70 2.50 -3.56
C TRP A 116 1.26 2.47 -3.05
N GLU A 117 1.07 1.81 -1.91
CA GLU A 117 -0.22 1.67 -1.22
C GLU A 117 -1.36 1.27 -2.16
N ALA A 118 -1.07 0.46 -3.17
CA ALA A 118 -2.00 0.23 -4.27
C ALA A 118 -3.26 -0.52 -3.84
N VAL A 119 -3.20 -1.31 -2.77
CA VAL A 119 -4.36 -1.99 -2.19
C VAL A 119 -4.54 -1.53 -0.75
N ARG A 120 -5.75 -1.10 -0.40
CA ARG A 120 -6.09 -0.64 0.95
C ARG A 120 -7.34 -1.34 1.43
N THR A 121 -7.26 -1.93 2.61
CA THR A 121 -8.42 -2.43 3.35
C THR A 121 -8.75 -1.45 4.46
N THR A 122 -9.96 -0.89 4.45
CA THR A 122 -10.42 0.08 5.44
C THR A 122 -11.57 -0.50 6.24
N TRP A 123 -11.40 -0.63 7.54
CA TRP A 123 -12.49 -0.89 8.48
C TRP A 123 -13.03 0.43 9.04
N MET A 124 -14.35 0.51 9.14
CA MET A 124 -15.09 1.57 9.81
C MET A 124 -16.31 0.96 10.50
N PRO A 125 -16.62 1.35 11.74
CA PRO A 125 -17.87 0.96 12.38
C PRO A 125 -19.06 1.59 11.64
N ALA A 126 -20.25 1.00 11.81
CA ALA A 126 -21.42 1.28 10.97
C ALA A 126 -21.82 2.76 10.97
N GLU A 127 -21.75 3.42 12.11
CA GLU A 127 -22.09 4.83 12.31
C GLU A 127 -21.08 5.80 11.68
N HIS A 128 -19.87 5.33 11.36
CA HIS A 128 -18.83 6.09 10.66
C HIS A 128 -18.65 5.65 9.21
N ARG A 129 -19.49 4.73 8.71
CA ARG A 129 -19.33 4.15 7.37
C ARG A 129 -19.53 5.22 6.29
N ARG A 130 -18.56 5.31 5.40
CA ARG A 130 -18.61 6.20 4.23
C ARG A 130 -19.04 5.45 2.98
N PRO A 131 -19.67 6.11 1.99
CA PRO A 131 -19.90 5.52 0.68
C PRO A 131 -18.58 5.06 0.05
N ILE A 132 -18.57 3.90 -0.62
CA ILE A 132 -17.37 3.36 -1.29
C ILE A 132 -16.75 4.34 -2.29
N ARG A 133 -17.58 5.20 -2.91
CA ARG A 133 -17.12 6.28 -3.81
C ARG A 133 -16.11 7.17 -3.11
N ASP A 134 -16.43 7.62 -1.91
CA ASP A 134 -15.65 8.65 -1.23
C ASP A 134 -14.30 8.09 -0.77
N THR A 135 -14.32 6.88 -0.18
CA THR A 135 -13.10 6.16 0.21
C THR A 135 -12.21 5.87 -1.00
N LEU A 136 -12.81 5.48 -2.14
CA LEU A 136 -12.07 5.21 -3.37
C LEU A 136 -11.44 6.48 -3.97
N VAL A 137 -12.19 7.58 -4.02
CA VAL A 137 -11.68 8.87 -4.51
C VAL A 137 -10.53 9.36 -3.62
N GLU A 138 -10.69 9.31 -2.30
CA GLU A 138 -9.63 9.68 -1.34
C GLU A 138 -8.36 8.85 -1.57
N HIS A 139 -8.50 7.52 -1.67
CA HIS A 139 -7.36 6.63 -1.88
C HIS A 139 -6.67 6.85 -3.22
N LEU A 140 -7.44 7.00 -4.31
CA LEU A 140 -6.89 7.25 -5.63
C LEU A 140 -6.16 8.59 -5.69
N GLN A 141 -6.73 9.63 -5.09
CA GLN A 141 -6.10 10.96 -5.02
C GLN A 141 -4.81 10.92 -4.19
N HIS A 142 -4.79 10.16 -3.09
CA HIS A 142 -3.58 9.96 -2.29
C HIS A 142 -2.45 9.35 -3.12
N VAL A 143 -2.71 8.24 -3.82
CA VAL A 143 -1.70 7.57 -4.65
C VAL A 143 -1.24 8.45 -5.82
N VAL A 144 -2.17 9.10 -6.53
CA VAL A 144 -1.82 9.98 -7.65
C VAL A 144 -1.00 11.19 -7.19
N ARG A 145 -1.38 11.81 -6.07
CA ARG A 145 -0.68 12.97 -5.52
C ARG A 145 0.77 12.62 -5.20
N ASP A 146 1.01 11.50 -4.52
CA ASP A 146 2.34 11.08 -4.12
C ASP A 146 3.21 10.64 -5.30
N ARG A 147 2.62 9.95 -6.29
CA ARG A 147 3.39 9.24 -7.32
C ARG A 147 3.48 9.94 -8.67
N VAL A 148 2.68 10.97 -8.93
CA VAL A 148 2.71 11.70 -10.20
C VAL A 148 3.32 13.08 -9.98
N PRO A 149 4.55 13.34 -10.49
CA PRO A 149 5.17 14.66 -10.41
C PRO A 149 4.25 15.76 -10.96
N GLY A 150 4.16 16.89 -10.27
CA GLY A 150 3.28 18.00 -10.65
C GLY A 150 1.78 17.76 -10.39
N ALA A 151 1.36 16.60 -9.88
CA ALA A 151 -0.04 16.37 -9.52
C ALA A 151 -0.53 17.20 -8.33
N HIS A 152 0.38 17.87 -7.62
CA HIS A 152 0.12 18.82 -6.54
C HIS A 152 -0.27 20.22 -7.03
N GLU A 153 0.00 20.56 -8.29
CA GLU A 153 -0.31 21.89 -8.80
C GLU A 153 -1.83 22.03 -9.01
N PRO A 154 -2.48 23.05 -8.42
CA PRO A 154 -3.88 23.33 -8.68
C PRO A 154 -4.04 23.79 -10.14
N ARG A 155 -4.24 22.85 -11.06
CA ARG A 155 -4.64 23.15 -12.43
C ARG A 155 -6.15 23.32 -12.44
N GLN A 156 -6.62 24.53 -12.79
CA GLN A 156 -8.04 24.87 -12.90
C GLN A 156 -8.82 23.97 -13.88
N ASP A 157 -8.13 23.24 -14.76
CA ASP A 157 -8.71 22.43 -15.83
C ASP A 157 -8.62 20.91 -15.63
N ARG A 158 -8.15 20.42 -14.46
CA ARG A 158 -8.09 18.96 -14.26
C ARG A 158 -9.49 18.42 -13.96
N PRO A 159 -9.99 17.41 -14.69
CA PRO A 159 -11.23 16.77 -14.30
C PRO A 159 -11.06 16.23 -12.89
N ASP A 160 -11.89 16.71 -11.97
CA ASP A 160 -11.91 16.25 -10.61
C ASP A 160 -12.05 14.73 -10.63
N VAL A 161 -11.18 14.00 -9.93
CA VAL A 161 -11.36 12.56 -9.73
C VAL A 161 -12.75 12.29 -9.17
N ALA A 162 -13.30 13.23 -8.38
CA ALA A 162 -14.67 13.17 -7.90
C ALA A 162 -15.75 13.44 -8.98
N ALA A 163 -15.42 14.08 -10.11
CA ALA A 163 -16.31 14.25 -11.26
C ALA A 163 -16.34 13.03 -12.19
N ALA A 164 -15.33 12.15 -12.14
CA ALA A 164 -15.35 10.89 -12.88
C ALA A 164 -16.54 10.02 -12.45
N GLY A 165 -17.23 9.44 -13.44
CA GLY A 165 -18.32 8.50 -13.20
C GLY A 165 -17.78 7.18 -12.64
N LEU A 166 -18.53 6.55 -11.73
CA LEU A 166 -18.26 5.18 -11.31
C LEU A 166 -18.99 4.21 -12.23
N SER A 167 -18.26 3.28 -12.83
CA SER A 167 -18.84 2.14 -13.56
C SER A 167 -18.97 0.92 -12.64
N ALA A 168 -19.97 0.07 -12.90
CA ALA A 168 -20.06 -1.23 -12.22
C ALA A 168 -19.02 -2.19 -12.82
N VAL A 169 -18.41 -3.01 -11.97
CA VAL A 169 -17.43 -4.03 -12.38
C VAL A 169 -17.54 -5.23 -11.45
N GLU A 170 -17.23 -6.44 -11.94
CA GLU A 170 -17.05 -7.62 -11.10
C GLU A 170 -15.59 -7.72 -10.65
N VAL A 171 -15.37 -7.98 -9.37
CA VAL A 171 -14.04 -8.03 -8.76
C VAL A 171 -13.84 -9.38 -8.10
N GLU A 172 -12.77 -10.08 -8.46
CA GLU A 172 -12.39 -11.35 -7.84
C GLU A 172 -11.74 -11.08 -6.46
N VAL A 173 -12.37 -11.55 -5.39
CA VAL A 173 -11.86 -11.50 -4.00
C VAL A 173 -11.96 -12.89 -3.40
N ASP A 174 -10.83 -13.45 -2.94
CA ASP A 174 -10.72 -14.82 -2.42
C ASP A 174 -11.37 -15.86 -3.36
N GLY A 175 -11.15 -15.71 -4.68
CA GLY A 175 -11.69 -16.58 -5.72
C GLY A 175 -13.19 -16.42 -6.02
N ARG A 176 -13.86 -15.42 -5.41
CA ARG A 176 -15.29 -15.12 -5.61
C ARG A 176 -15.47 -13.80 -6.35
N LEU A 177 -16.40 -13.75 -7.30
CA LEU A 177 -16.77 -12.51 -7.96
C LEU A 177 -17.72 -11.71 -7.05
N LEU A 178 -17.33 -10.48 -6.72
CA LEU A 178 -18.11 -9.54 -5.94
C LEU A 178 -18.45 -8.30 -6.77
N PRO A 179 -19.61 -7.67 -6.55
CA PRO A 179 -19.94 -6.41 -7.19
C PRO A 179 -19.03 -5.29 -6.67
N GLY A 180 -18.40 -4.56 -7.59
CA GLY A 180 -17.53 -3.44 -7.29
C GLY A 180 -17.86 -2.20 -8.12
N ARG A 181 -17.10 -1.14 -7.84
CA ARG A 181 -17.12 0.12 -8.58
C ARG A 181 -15.75 0.40 -9.14
N ARG A 182 -15.68 0.82 -10.39
CA ARG A 182 -14.46 1.26 -11.05
C ARG A 182 -14.52 2.76 -11.31
N LEU A 183 -13.42 3.43 -11.05
CA LEU A 183 -13.18 4.83 -11.37
C LEU A 183 -12.04 4.91 -12.37
N ASP A 184 -12.33 5.42 -13.57
CA ASP A 184 -11.31 5.62 -14.61
C ASP A 184 -10.76 7.04 -14.56
N GLY A 185 -9.72 7.25 -13.74
CA GLY A 185 -9.00 8.52 -13.65
C GLY A 185 -8.00 8.69 -14.80
N GLU A 186 -7.49 9.90 -14.98
CA GLU A 186 -6.50 10.22 -16.02
C GLU A 186 -5.19 9.44 -15.85
N HIS A 187 -4.63 9.41 -14.63
CA HIS A 187 -3.32 8.79 -14.36
C HIS A 187 -3.42 7.39 -13.75
N ALA A 188 -4.56 7.06 -13.16
CA ALA A 188 -4.74 5.84 -12.41
C ALA A 188 -6.17 5.33 -12.56
N ILE A 189 -6.33 4.02 -12.43
CA ILE A 189 -7.64 3.41 -12.24
C ILE A 189 -7.87 3.15 -10.76
N GLY A 190 -9.11 3.31 -10.33
CA GLY A 190 -9.59 2.98 -9.00
C GLY A 190 -10.55 1.79 -9.04
N ILE A 191 -10.46 0.87 -8.08
CA ILE A 191 -11.49 -0.14 -7.82
C ILE A 191 -11.91 -0.07 -6.36
N GLY A 192 -13.21 -0.08 -6.09
CA GLY A 192 -13.80 -0.13 -4.77
C GLY A 192 -14.76 -1.30 -4.63
N VAL A 193 -14.64 -2.07 -3.54
CA VAL A 193 -15.58 -3.14 -3.17
C VAL A 193 -16.03 -2.91 -1.74
N ASP A 194 -17.34 -2.92 -1.53
CA ASP A 194 -17.93 -2.93 -0.19
C ASP A 194 -18.02 -4.38 0.30
N LEU A 195 -17.37 -4.67 1.43
CA LEU A 195 -17.30 -5.99 2.04
C LEU A 195 -18.19 -6.08 3.30
N GLY A 196 -19.11 -5.13 3.47
CA GLY A 196 -19.89 -4.97 4.69
C GLY A 196 -19.13 -4.12 5.69
N GLU A 197 -18.45 -4.73 6.65
CA GLU A 197 -17.73 -4.01 7.72
C GLU A 197 -16.35 -3.47 7.30
N ALA A 198 -15.88 -3.88 6.13
CA ALA A 198 -14.68 -3.34 5.48
C ALA A 198 -15.00 -2.82 4.08
N GLN A 199 -14.11 -1.96 3.60
CA GLN A 199 -14.04 -1.56 2.21
C GLN A 199 -12.66 -1.88 1.66
N LEU A 200 -12.63 -2.49 0.48
CA LEU A 200 -11.43 -2.64 -0.32
C LEU A 200 -11.38 -1.49 -1.31
N THR A 201 -10.30 -0.72 -1.29
CA THR A 201 -10.01 0.28 -2.34
C THR A 201 -8.65 -0.01 -2.96
N VAL A 202 -8.57 0.21 -4.27
CA VAL A 202 -7.41 -0.13 -5.08
C VAL A 202 -7.12 1.05 -5.98
N ALA A 203 -5.85 1.42 -6.09
CA ALA A 203 -5.37 2.50 -6.93
C ALA A 203 -4.11 2.04 -7.68
N VAL A 204 -4.21 1.94 -9.01
CA VAL A 204 -3.11 1.49 -9.86
C VAL A 204 -2.86 2.52 -10.95
N LEU A 205 -1.61 3.01 -11.05
CA LEU A 205 -1.20 3.90 -12.13
C LEU A 205 -1.36 3.20 -13.48
N ARG A 206 -1.87 3.92 -14.48
CA ARG A 206 -2.18 3.35 -15.81
C ARG A 206 -0.97 2.71 -16.47
N GLU A 207 0.21 3.27 -16.27
CA GLU A 207 1.48 2.74 -16.80
C GLU A 207 1.88 1.37 -16.26
N HIS A 208 1.30 0.94 -15.12
CA HIS A 208 1.57 -0.37 -14.53
C HIS A 208 0.46 -1.38 -14.81
N LEU A 209 -0.69 -0.93 -15.32
CA LEU A 209 -1.91 -1.74 -15.40
C LEU A 209 -1.75 -3.02 -16.24
N SER A 210 -0.92 -2.97 -17.29
CA SER A 210 -0.65 -4.11 -18.17
C SER A 210 0.13 -5.25 -17.50
N PHE A 211 0.73 -5.00 -16.33
CA PHE A 211 1.51 -5.98 -15.57
C PHE A 211 0.77 -6.51 -14.33
N VAL A 212 -0.45 -6.02 -14.07
CA VAL A 212 -1.16 -6.27 -12.81
C VAL A 212 -2.47 -7.00 -13.08
N ARG A 213 -2.59 -8.19 -12.50
CA ARG A 213 -3.88 -8.87 -12.37
C ARG A 213 -4.65 -8.26 -11.20
N LEU A 214 -5.79 -7.64 -11.49
CA LEU A 214 -6.71 -7.04 -10.53
C LEU A 214 -7.63 -8.09 -9.88
N ALA A 215 -7.04 -9.03 -9.17
CA ALA A 215 -7.72 -9.99 -8.30
C ALA A 215 -7.11 -9.91 -6.90
N PHE A 216 -7.90 -10.19 -5.88
CA PHE A 216 -7.52 -9.95 -4.49
C PHE A 216 -7.66 -11.19 -3.63
N ALA A 217 -6.77 -11.33 -2.66
CA ALA A 217 -6.81 -12.40 -1.68
C ALA A 217 -6.50 -11.85 -0.29
N THR A 218 -6.99 -12.57 0.72
CA THR A 218 -6.64 -12.32 2.11
C THR A 218 -5.14 -12.53 2.33
N ARG A 219 -4.45 -11.47 2.77
CA ARG A 219 -3.02 -11.46 3.12
C ARG A 219 -2.78 -11.60 4.61
N TRP A 220 -3.76 -11.20 5.41
CA TRP A 220 -3.71 -11.34 6.86
C TRP A 220 -5.10 -11.50 7.43
N ARG A 221 -5.23 -12.28 8.51
CA ARG A 221 -6.48 -12.43 9.27
C ARG A 221 -6.23 -12.06 10.74
N PRO A 222 -7.21 -11.44 11.42
CA PRO A 222 -7.18 -11.36 12.86
C PRO A 222 -7.08 -12.78 13.41
N GLN A 223 -6.20 -12.98 14.38
CA GLN A 223 -6.24 -14.20 15.16
C GLN A 223 -7.53 -14.15 15.96
N THR A 224 -8.49 -15.02 15.62
CA THR A 224 -9.62 -15.26 16.51
C THR A 224 -9.00 -15.79 17.81
N ILE A 225 -9.17 -15.06 18.91
CA ILE A 225 -8.90 -15.62 20.23
C ILE A 225 -9.89 -16.78 20.34
N SER A 226 -9.39 -18.00 20.20
CA SER A 226 -10.17 -19.18 20.56
C SER A 226 -10.35 -19.08 22.06
N ASP A 227 -11.56 -18.77 22.51
CA ASP A 227 -11.99 -19.06 23.87
C ASP A 227 -12.06 -20.60 24.00
N ASP A 228 -10.88 -21.22 24.13
CA ASP A 228 -10.72 -22.63 24.50
C ASP A 228 -9.55 -22.70 25.51
N ALA A 229 -9.89 -22.46 26.79
CA ALA A 229 -9.50 -23.22 27.99
C ALA A 229 -9.80 -22.44 29.28
#